data_AF-A0A0J5K3J2-F1
#
_entry.id   AF-A0A0J5K3J2-F1
#
_cell.length_a   1.000
_cell.length_b   1.000
_cell.length_c   1.000
_cell.angle_alpha   90.00
_cell.angle_beta   90.00
_cell.angle_gamma   90.00
#
_symmetry.space_group_name_H-M   'P 1'
#
loop_
_entity.id
_entity.type
_entity.pdbx_description
1 polymer ?
#
loop_
_entity_poly.entity_id
_entity_poly.type
_entity_poly.pdbx_seq_one_letter_code
_entity_poly.pdbx_strand_id
1 'polypeptide(L)'
;EEGISQWALSDSVTPGIYSLDDYDFRKPNAWLFQARQNPASPSPGSIDVYDWPGRFVEHGHGEFYARIRQERWQVEHQQISGTATAMGIAPGHVFGLTNAPFFSDNGQYLTTAADYQFEENRYASGDGGETIHRTEFTVIPAAVVYRPAQGTAWPRTYGPQTARVVGPQGESIWTDRYGRVKVKFHWDRLAKGDDTSSCWVRVSSAWAGQGFGGVQIPRVGDEVVIDFINGDPDRPLVTGRVYNEASMPPWALPAAATQMG
;
A
#
# COMPACT_ATOMS: atom_id res chain seq x y z
N GLU A 1 0.24 -28.31 35.31
CA GLU A 1 -1.00 -28.48 34.52
C GLU A 1 -0.90 -27.55 33.32
N GLU A 2 -1.18 -28.04 32.13
CA GLU A 2 -1.22 -27.20 30.92
C GLU A 2 -2.56 -26.48 30.87
N GLY A 3 -2.52 -25.15 30.74
CA GLY A 3 -3.75 -24.38 30.71
C GLY A 3 -3.50 -22.89 30.50
N ILE A 4 -4.59 -22.15 30.43
CA ILE A 4 -4.59 -20.69 30.36
C ILE A 4 -4.87 -20.17 31.76
N SER A 5 -3.94 -19.39 32.32
CA SER A 5 -4.00 -18.89 33.71
C SER A 5 -4.58 -17.48 33.80
N GLN A 6 -4.47 -16.68 32.73
CA GLN A 6 -5.03 -15.34 32.65
C GLN A 6 -5.76 -15.15 31.32
N TRP A 7 -6.87 -14.43 31.37
CA TRP A 7 -7.72 -14.12 30.23
C TRP A 7 -8.33 -12.73 30.44
N ALA A 8 -8.01 -11.80 29.54
CA ALA A 8 -8.42 -10.41 29.64
C ALA A 8 -8.91 -9.88 28.30
N LEU A 9 -10.18 -9.52 28.24
CA LEU A 9 -10.82 -8.91 27.07
C LEU A 9 -10.65 -7.40 27.10
N SER A 10 -10.28 -6.82 25.95
CA SER A 10 -10.15 -5.38 25.76
C SER A 10 -10.90 -4.97 24.50
N ASP A 11 -11.82 -4.01 24.65
CA ASP A 11 -12.51 -3.39 23.53
C ASP A 11 -11.96 -1.99 23.24
N SER A 12 -11.92 -1.61 21.97
CA SER A 12 -11.51 -0.28 21.51
C SER A 12 -12.56 0.35 20.59
N VAL A 13 -12.70 1.68 20.68
CA VAL A 13 -13.61 2.43 19.81
C VAL A 13 -12.95 2.62 18.45
N THR A 14 -13.55 2.04 17.42
CA THR A 14 -13.10 2.19 16.02
C THR A 14 -14.08 3.03 15.21
N PRO A 15 -13.63 3.72 14.13
CA PRO A 15 -14.51 4.55 13.29
C PRO A 15 -15.69 3.78 12.69
N GLY A 16 -16.79 4.48 12.42
CA GLY A 16 -18.05 3.87 11.94
C GLY A 16 -18.18 3.79 10.42
N ILE A 17 -17.37 4.53 9.65
CA ILE A 17 -17.31 4.46 8.18
C ILE A 17 -15.85 4.57 7.72
N TYR A 18 -15.48 3.72 6.76
CA TYR A 18 -14.28 3.92 5.94
C TYR A 18 -14.71 4.32 4.53
N SER A 19 -14.12 5.37 3.99
CA SER A 19 -14.36 5.83 2.63
C SER A 19 -13.06 6.12 1.89
N LEU A 20 -13.05 5.91 0.57
CA LEU A 20 -11.93 6.20 -0.30
C LEU A 20 -12.39 6.55 -1.71
N ASP A 21 -11.56 7.30 -2.44
CA ASP A 21 -11.82 7.65 -3.84
C ASP A 21 -10.53 7.65 -4.67
N ASP A 22 -10.68 7.69 -5.99
CA ASP A 22 -9.57 7.80 -6.94
C ASP A 22 -10.01 8.46 -8.25
N TYR A 23 -9.07 8.64 -9.18
CA TYR A 23 -9.32 9.23 -10.50
C TYR A 23 -8.73 8.40 -11.63
N ASP A 24 -9.57 8.02 -12.61
CA ASP A 24 -9.12 7.42 -13.87
C ASP A 24 -9.36 8.39 -15.04
N PHE A 25 -8.28 8.90 -15.63
CA PHE A 25 -8.35 9.80 -16.78
C PHE A 25 -9.01 9.18 -18.02
N ARG A 26 -9.09 7.85 -18.11
CA ARG A 26 -9.77 7.15 -19.21
C ARG A 26 -11.29 7.18 -19.05
N LYS A 27 -11.77 7.42 -17.83
CA LYS A 27 -13.18 7.53 -17.44
C LYS A 27 -13.34 8.74 -16.48
N PRO A 28 -13.08 9.97 -16.95
CA PRO A 28 -12.88 11.13 -16.07
C PRO A 28 -14.11 11.53 -15.23
N ASN A 29 -15.31 11.09 -15.63
CA ASN A 29 -16.57 11.35 -14.93
C ASN A 29 -17.11 10.10 -14.20
N ALA A 30 -16.33 9.01 -14.13
CA ALA A 30 -16.77 7.83 -13.40
C ALA A 30 -16.80 8.11 -11.91
N TRP A 31 -17.87 7.69 -11.26
CA TRP A 31 -17.99 7.69 -9.81
C TRP A 31 -17.17 6.52 -9.25
N LEU A 32 -16.00 6.82 -8.67
CA LEU A 32 -15.08 5.83 -8.11
C LEU A 32 -15.18 5.72 -6.58
N PHE A 33 -15.81 6.68 -5.92
CA PHE A 33 -15.98 6.72 -4.47
C PHE A 33 -16.61 5.44 -3.92
N GLN A 34 -15.95 4.87 -2.91
CA GLN A 34 -16.41 3.71 -2.16
C GLN A 34 -16.50 4.03 -0.68
N ALA A 35 -17.54 3.54 -0.03
CA ALA A 35 -17.69 3.63 1.41
C ALA A 35 -18.17 2.30 1.99
N ARG A 36 -17.68 1.97 3.19
CA ARG A 36 -18.06 0.78 3.95
C ARG A 36 -18.32 1.16 5.40
N GLN A 37 -19.49 0.77 5.89
CA GLN A 37 -19.82 0.90 7.30
C GLN A 37 -19.06 -0.13 8.13
N ASN A 38 -18.67 0.27 9.33
CA ASN A 38 -18.09 -0.61 10.32
C ASN A 38 -19.17 -1.02 11.34
N PRO A 39 -19.68 -2.27 11.29
CA PRO A 39 -20.71 -2.72 12.23
C PRO A 39 -20.18 -2.90 13.66
N ALA A 40 -18.86 -3.00 13.85
CA ALA A 40 -18.24 -3.14 15.17
C ALA A 40 -18.12 -1.79 15.91
N SER A 41 -18.35 -0.67 15.24
CA SER A 41 -18.35 0.64 15.91
C SER A 41 -19.53 0.75 16.90
N PRO A 42 -19.36 1.41 18.07
CA PRO A 42 -20.48 1.73 18.96
C PRO A 42 -21.55 2.62 18.30
N SER A 43 -21.15 3.39 17.28
CA SER A 43 -22.04 4.23 16.47
C SER A 43 -21.80 3.98 14.99
N PRO A 44 -22.28 2.84 14.43
CA PRO A 44 -22.11 2.53 13.02
C PRO A 44 -22.66 3.65 12.14
N GLY A 45 -21.93 3.99 11.08
CA GLY A 45 -22.32 5.12 10.23
C GLY A 45 -21.94 6.51 10.76
N SER A 46 -21.39 6.59 11.98
CA SER A 46 -20.89 7.84 12.57
C SER A 46 -19.36 7.83 12.59
N ILE A 47 -18.73 9.00 12.43
CA ILE A 47 -17.27 9.16 12.36
C ILE A 47 -16.70 8.45 11.11
N ASP A 48 -16.49 9.25 10.07
CA ASP A 48 -15.93 8.83 8.78
C ASP A 48 -14.42 9.03 8.75
N VAL A 49 -13.71 8.05 8.21
CA VAL A 49 -12.31 8.16 7.80
C VAL A 49 -12.25 8.09 6.29
N TYR A 50 -11.81 9.18 5.68
CA TYR A 50 -11.65 9.31 4.24
C TYR A 50 -10.18 9.26 3.83
N ASP A 51 -9.84 8.36 2.90
CA ASP A 51 -8.50 8.20 2.34
C ASP A 51 -8.44 8.60 0.85
N TRP A 52 -7.42 9.39 0.50
CA TRP A 52 -7.08 9.74 -0.88
C TRP A 52 -5.55 9.76 -1.09
N PRO A 53 -5.03 9.19 -2.20
CA PRO A 53 -5.73 8.41 -3.22
C PRO A 53 -5.96 6.95 -2.79
N GLY A 54 -7.01 6.32 -3.32
CA GLY A 54 -7.37 4.93 -3.04
C GLY A 54 -6.52 3.86 -3.72
N ARG A 55 -5.72 4.23 -4.73
CA ARG A 55 -4.87 3.36 -5.56
C ARG A 55 -5.62 2.33 -6.39
N PHE A 56 -6.72 2.73 -7.01
CA PHE A 56 -7.49 1.86 -7.91
C PHE A 56 -8.02 2.62 -9.13
N VAL A 57 -8.36 1.87 -10.18
CA VAL A 57 -9.00 2.38 -11.41
C VAL A 57 -10.28 1.62 -11.76
N GLU A 58 -10.56 0.55 -11.01
CA GLU A 58 -11.74 -0.30 -11.18
C GLU A 58 -12.55 -0.31 -9.89
N HIS A 59 -13.87 -0.23 -10.03
CA HIS A 59 -14.81 -0.19 -8.90
C HIS A 59 -14.65 -1.41 -7.98
N GLY A 60 -14.46 -2.61 -8.56
CA GLY A 60 -14.26 -3.84 -7.78
C GLY A 60 -13.02 -3.81 -6.88
N HIS A 61 -11.94 -3.16 -7.32
CA HIS A 61 -10.74 -2.97 -6.48
C HIS A 61 -11.01 -1.97 -5.36
N GLY A 62 -11.69 -0.86 -5.64
CA GLY A 62 -12.09 0.10 -4.61
C GLY A 62 -12.93 -0.55 -3.52
N GLU A 63 -13.95 -1.33 -3.90
CA GLU A 63 -14.84 -2.05 -2.98
C GLU A 63 -14.05 -3.05 -2.12
N PHE A 64 -13.12 -3.78 -2.74
CA PHE A 64 -12.25 -4.74 -2.08
C PHE A 64 -11.32 -4.06 -1.06
N TYR A 65 -10.67 -2.95 -1.44
CA TYR A 65 -9.79 -2.20 -0.56
C TYR A 65 -10.57 -1.56 0.60
N ALA A 66 -11.73 -0.96 0.34
CA ALA A 66 -12.61 -0.43 1.39
C ALA A 66 -12.94 -1.49 2.43
N ARG A 67 -13.30 -2.69 1.97
CA ARG A 67 -13.64 -3.83 2.83
C ARG A 67 -12.45 -4.26 3.69
N ILE A 68 -11.26 -4.44 3.10
CA ILE A 68 -10.06 -4.84 3.85
C ILE A 68 -9.74 -3.83 4.96
N ARG A 69 -9.84 -2.53 4.66
CA ARG A 69 -9.54 -1.46 5.62
C ARG A 69 -10.56 -1.36 6.74
N GLN A 70 -11.83 -1.59 6.42
CA GLN A 70 -12.89 -1.67 7.41
C GLN A 70 -12.76 -2.94 8.28
N GLU A 71 -12.51 -4.12 7.68
CA GLU A 71 -12.33 -5.39 8.40
C GLU A 71 -11.19 -5.32 9.42
N ARG A 72 -10.12 -4.55 9.13
CA ARG A 72 -9.05 -4.28 10.09
C ARG A 72 -9.57 -3.70 11.41
N TRP A 73 -10.54 -2.78 11.36
CA TRP A 73 -11.09 -2.23 12.59
C TRP A 73 -11.84 -3.26 13.41
N GLN A 74 -12.39 -4.31 12.81
CA GLN A 74 -13.01 -5.40 13.57
C GLN A 74 -11.97 -6.17 14.41
N VAL A 75 -10.72 -6.26 13.92
CA VAL A 75 -9.58 -6.86 14.65
C VAL A 75 -9.10 -5.95 15.79
N GLU A 76 -9.15 -4.64 15.61
CA GLU A 76 -8.76 -3.67 16.64
C GLU A 76 -9.85 -3.48 17.68
N HIS A 77 -11.11 -3.62 17.29
CA HIS A 77 -12.27 -3.40 18.14
C HIS A 77 -12.28 -4.32 19.35
N GLN A 78 -11.93 -5.60 19.19
CA GLN A 78 -11.91 -6.56 20.29
C GLN A 78 -10.65 -7.43 20.22
N GLN A 79 -9.81 -7.33 21.24
CA GLN A 79 -8.62 -8.16 21.42
C GLN A 79 -8.62 -8.78 22.80
N ILE A 80 -8.14 -10.01 22.87
CA ILE A 80 -8.09 -10.76 24.12
C ILE A 80 -6.65 -11.17 24.36
N SER A 81 -6.11 -10.81 25.53
CA SER A 81 -4.79 -11.22 25.96
C SER A 81 -4.89 -12.32 27.02
N GLY A 82 -3.88 -13.18 27.05
CA GLY A 82 -3.81 -14.24 28.04
C GLY A 82 -2.38 -14.68 28.33
N THR A 83 -2.25 -15.41 29.43
CA THR A 83 -1.02 -16.13 29.79
C THR A 83 -1.34 -17.62 29.88
N ALA A 84 -0.46 -18.47 29.35
CA ALA A 84 -0.62 -19.92 29.37
C ALA A 84 0.69 -20.66 29.65
N THR A 85 0.54 -21.90 30.09
CA THR A 85 1.58 -22.94 30.10
C THR A 85 1.38 -23.97 28.99
N ALA A 86 0.33 -23.81 28.17
CA ALA A 86 0.04 -24.70 27.05
C ALA A 86 0.99 -24.43 25.87
N MET A 87 1.72 -25.45 25.44
CA MET A 87 2.69 -25.32 24.33
C MET A 87 2.06 -25.19 22.94
N GLY A 88 0.77 -25.50 22.81
CA GLY A 88 0.05 -25.46 21.53
C GLY A 88 -0.36 -24.07 21.06
N ILE A 89 -0.13 -23.02 21.87
CA ILE A 89 -0.48 -21.65 21.50
C ILE A 89 0.56 -21.12 20.51
N ALA A 90 0.16 -20.96 19.25
CA ALA A 90 1.02 -20.51 18.17
C ALA A 90 0.29 -19.51 17.26
N PRO A 91 0.92 -18.39 16.85
CA PRO A 91 0.31 -17.44 15.93
C PRO A 91 -0.14 -18.10 14.63
N GLY A 92 -1.34 -17.74 14.16
CA GLY A 92 -1.95 -18.33 12.97
C GLY A 92 -2.74 -19.62 13.22
N HIS A 93 -2.71 -20.17 14.43
CA HIS A 93 -3.52 -21.33 14.81
C HIS A 93 -4.80 -20.92 15.53
N VAL A 94 -5.83 -21.76 15.38
CA VAL A 94 -7.10 -21.63 16.08
C VAL A 94 -7.16 -22.67 17.20
N PHE A 95 -7.58 -22.26 18.39
CA PHE A 95 -7.84 -23.16 19.51
C PHE A 95 -9.22 -22.90 20.13
N GLY A 96 -9.75 -23.92 20.81
CA GLY A 96 -10.98 -23.80 21.60
C GLY A 96 -10.68 -23.48 23.06
N LEU A 97 -11.24 -22.40 23.59
CA LEU A 97 -11.26 -22.12 25.02
C LEU A 97 -12.44 -22.83 25.66
N THR A 98 -12.18 -23.58 26.74
CA THR A 98 -13.20 -24.26 27.55
C THR A 98 -12.97 -23.93 29.03
N ASN A 99 -14.03 -24.02 29.84
CA ASN A 99 -14.02 -23.69 31.26
C ASN A 99 -13.53 -22.26 31.56
N ALA A 100 -13.85 -21.31 30.68
CA ALA A 100 -13.54 -19.90 30.92
C ALA A 100 -14.27 -19.36 32.18
N PRO A 101 -13.68 -18.41 32.93
CA PRO A 101 -14.32 -17.80 34.10
C PRO A 101 -15.69 -17.19 33.79
N PHE A 102 -15.83 -16.59 32.61
CA PHE A 102 -17.10 -16.17 32.05
C PHE A 102 -17.55 -17.16 30.99
N PHE A 103 -18.76 -17.71 31.15
CA PHE A 103 -19.26 -18.74 30.24
C PHE A 103 -19.35 -18.28 28.79
N SER A 104 -19.58 -16.98 28.56
CA SER A 104 -19.62 -16.35 27.23
C SER A 104 -18.31 -16.45 26.44
N ASP A 105 -17.19 -16.66 27.13
CA ASP A 105 -15.86 -16.65 26.53
C ASP A 105 -15.45 -18.06 26.06
N ASN A 106 -16.29 -19.08 26.28
CA ASN A 106 -16.04 -20.39 25.70
C ASN A 106 -16.30 -20.33 24.19
N GLY A 107 -15.28 -20.62 23.39
CA GLY A 107 -15.34 -20.38 21.95
C GLY A 107 -14.07 -20.74 21.21
N GLN A 108 -14.04 -20.45 19.91
CA GLN A 108 -12.87 -20.64 19.04
C GLN A 108 -12.14 -19.30 18.87
N TYR A 109 -10.83 -19.32 19.03
CA TYR A 109 -9.98 -18.13 19.01
C TYR A 109 -8.79 -18.33 18.08
N LEU A 110 -8.51 -17.32 17.26
CA LEU A 110 -7.32 -17.25 16.41
C LEU A 110 -6.21 -16.53 17.19
N THR A 111 -5.07 -17.18 17.37
CA THR A 111 -3.87 -16.55 17.95
C THR A 111 -3.24 -15.59 16.95
N THR A 112 -3.15 -14.31 17.32
CA THR A 112 -2.58 -13.24 16.48
C THR A 112 -1.13 -12.92 16.86
N ALA A 113 -0.75 -13.15 18.13
CA ALA A 113 0.61 -12.98 18.64
C ALA A 113 0.86 -13.95 19.79
N ALA A 114 2.13 -14.34 19.98
CA ALA A 114 2.57 -15.12 21.12
C ALA A 114 4.04 -14.78 21.44
N ASP A 115 4.32 -14.57 22.71
CA ASP A 115 5.63 -14.31 23.28
C ASP A 115 5.97 -15.47 24.23
N TYR A 116 7.07 -16.15 23.93
CA TYR A 116 7.49 -17.37 24.62
C TYR A 116 8.65 -17.09 25.57
N GLN A 117 8.46 -17.42 26.84
CA GLN A 117 9.50 -17.37 27.86
C GLN A 117 9.72 -18.77 28.43
N PHE A 118 10.82 -19.39 28.00
CA PHE A 118 11.25 -20.71 28.45
C PHE A 118 12.62 -20.59 29.12
N GLU A 119 12.71 -21.01 30.38
CA GLU A 119 13.96 -21.10 31.14
C GLU A 119 14.10 -22.50 31.72
N GLU A 120 15.20 -23.17 31.39
CA GLU A 120 15.55 -24.48 31.93
C GLU A 120 16.57 -24.33 33.06
N ASN A 121 16.38 -25.07 34.15
CA ASN A 121 17.33 -25.06 35.27
C ASN A 121 18.72 -25.49 34.80
N ARG A 122 19.77 -24.81 35.29
CA ARG A 122 21.15 -25.27 35.09
C ARG A 122 21.32 -26.59 35.84
N TYR A 123 22.01 -27.54 35.23
CA TYR A 123 22.32 -28.89 35.75
C TYR A 123 23.18 -28.92 37.04
N ALA A 124 23.06 -27.93 37.93
CA ALA A 124 23.68 -27.91 39.24
C ALA A 124 22.72 -28.57 40.24
N SER A 125 23.21 -29.61 40.90
CA SER A 125 22.59 -30.22 42.08
C SER A 125 22.62 -29.20 43.24
N GLY A 126 21.68 -28.27 43.22
CA GLY A 126 21.47 -27.21 44.22
C GLY A 126 20.05 -26.65 44.07
N ASP A 127 19.40 -26.42 45.21
CA ASP A 127 17.97 -26.11 45.37
C ASP A 127 17.60 -24.67 44.95
N GLY A 128 17.96 -24.25 43.72
CA GLY A 128 17.95 -22.82 43.37
C GLY A 128 17.69 -22.44 41.92
N GLY A 129 17.10 -23.29 41.09
CA GLY A 129 16.69 -22.90 39.73
C GLY A 129 15.24 -23.25 39.45
N GLU A 130 14.40 -22.23 39.29
CA GLU A 130 13.01 -22.39 38.83
C GLU A 130 13.00 -22.59 37.30
N THR A 131 12.27 -23.60 36.84
CA THR A 131 11.96 -23.75 35.40
C THR A 131 10.82 -22.79 35.07
N ILE A 132 11.04 -21.88 34.11
CA ILE A 132 9.98 -20.97 33.63
C ILE A 132 9.41 -21.54 32.33
N HIS A 133 8.10 -21.71 32.32
CA HIS A 133 7.35 -22.02 31.11
C HIS A 133 6.13 -21.11 31.04
N ARG A 134 6.25 -20.03 30.26
CA ARG A 134 5.22 -19.01 30.13
C ARG A 134 5.07 -18.57 28.68
N THR A 135 3.83 -18.60 28.19
CA THR A 135 3.44 -18.05 26.91
C THR A 135 2.46 -16.90 27.16
N GLU A 136 2.84 -15.68 26.80
CA GLU A 136 1.90 -14.57 26.71
C GLU A 136 1.36 -14.52 25.29
N PHE A 137 0.07 -14.28 25.09
CA PHE A 137 -0.52 -14.32 23.75
C PHE A 137 -1.67 -13.34 23.60
N THR A 138 -1.95 -12.99 22.35
CA THR A 138 -3.11 -12.22 21.94
C THR A 138 -3.93 -13.03 20.95
N VAL A 139 -5.25 -13.01 21.11
CA VAL A 139 -6.20 -13.68 20.23
C VAL A 139 -7.36 -12.77 19.84
N ILE A 140 -8.04 -13.16 18.77
CA ILE A 140 -9.35 -12.64 18.37
C ILE A 140 -10.33 -13.80 18.21
N PRO A 141 -11.66 -13.58 18.32
CA PRO A 141 -12.64 -14.61 17.98
C PRO A 141 -12.40 -15.13 16.56
N ALA A 142 -12.44 -16.46 16.35
CA ALA A 142 -12.13 -17.07 15.06
C ALA A 142 -13.11 -16.68 13.93
N ALA A 143 -14.29 -16.13 14.28
CA ALA A 143 -15.25 -15.59 13.33
C ALA A 143 -14.83 -14.23 12.73
N VAL A 144 -13.90 -13.50 13.39
CA VAL A 144 -13.39 -12.22 12.90
C VAL A 144 -12.33 -12.47 11.84
N VAL A 145 -12.51 -11.87 10.66
CA VAL A 145 -11.54 -11.96 9.57
C VAL A 145 -10.30 -11.14 9.93
N TYR A 146 -9.18 -11.81 10.16
CA TYR A 146 -7.92 -11.13 10.48
C TYR A 146 -7.41 -10.30 9.28
N ARG A 147 -7.08 -9.03 9.56
CA ARG A 147 -6.35 -8.13 8.67
C ARG A 147 -5.19 -7.50 9.45
N PRO A 148 -3.96 -7.50 8.91
CA PRO A 148 -2.81 -6.95 9.60
C PRO A 148 -2.91 -5.42 9.71
N ALA A 149 -2.29 -4.87 10.76
CA ALA A 149 -2.11 -3.43 10.89
C ALA A 149 -1.20 -2.88 9.78
N GLN A 150 -1.47 -1.65 9.35
CA GLN A 150 -0.68 -0.99 8.34
C GLN A 150 0.52 -0.26 8.94
N GLY A 151 1.54 -1.02 9.34
CA GLY A 151 2.78 -0.45 9.86
C GLY A 151 3.75 0.01 8.76
N THR A 152 3.72 -0.64 7.59
CA THR A 152 4.67 -0.35 6.52
C THR A 152 4.27 0.92 5.76
N ALA A 153 5.12 1.93 5.83
CA ALA A 153 4.94 3.16 5.07
C ALA A 153 4.93 2.87 3.56
N TRP A 154 4.04 3.54 2.83
CA TRP A 154 4.03 3.43 1.37
C TRP A 154 5.29 4.09 0.78
N PRO A 155 5.96 3.47 -0.21
CA PRO A 155 7.09 4.08 -0.90
C PRO A 155 6.72 5.46 -1.47
N ARG A 156 7.61 6.43 -1.32
CA ARG A 156 7.40 7.78 -1.85
C ARG A 156 8.61 8.28 -2.63
N THR A 157 8.35 8.98 -3.71
CA THR A 157 9.32 9.84 -4.38
C THR A 157 9.28 11.24 -3.75
N TYR A 158 10.43 11.93 -3.74
CA TYR A 158 10.58 13.25 -3.10
C TYR A 158 10.82 14.38 -4.09
N GLY A 159 10.68 14.11 -5.39
CA GLY A 159 10.89 15.08 -6.43
C GLY A 159 10.90 14.44 -7.81
N PRO A 160 10.93 15.28 -8.85
CA PRO A 160 10.99 14.81 -10.22
C PRO A 160 12.33 14.14 -10.50
N GLN A 161 12.31 13.21 -11.44
CA GLN A 161 13.48 12.51 -11.95
C GLN A 161 13.56 12.72 -13.46
N THR A 162 14.71 12.43 -14.08
CA THR A 162 14.78 12.31 -15.53
C THR A 162 14.75 10.85 -15.97
N ALA A 163 14.25 10.61 -17.18
CA ALA A 163 14.23 9.30 -17.80
C ALA A 163 14.40 9.45 -19.32
N ARG A 164 14.84 8.38 -19.98
CA ARG A 164 14.93 8.33 -21.44
C ARG A 164 13.65 7.75 -22.02
N VAL A 165 13.10 8.38 -23.06
CA VAL A 165 11.96 7.83 -23.82
C VAL A 165 12.42 6.63 -24.63
N VAL A 166 11.64 5.56 -24.61
CA VAL A 166 11.94 4.29 -25.28
C VAL A 166 10.78 3.81 -26.15
N GLY A 167 11.09 2.98 -27.14
CA GLY A 167 10.13 2.42 -28.08
C GLY A 167 10.71 1.20 -28.80
N PRO A 168 9.94 0.60 -29.72
CA PRO A 168 10.41 -0.52 -30.53
C PRO A 168 11.63 -0.15 -31.38
N GLN A 169 12.43 -1.15 -31.75
CA GLN A 169 13.60 -0.92 -32.58
C GLN A 169 13.21 -0.30 -33.93
N GLY A 170 13.91 0.78 -34.32
CA GLY A 170 13.70 1.49 -35.59
C GLY A 170 12.63 2.58 -35.53
N GLU A 171 11.85 2.67 -34.45
CA GLU A 171 10.82 3.69 -34.29
C GLU A 171 11.38 4.98 -33.68
N SER A 172 11.06 6.11 -34.32
CA SER A 172 11.46 7.44 -33.80
C SER A 172 10.43 8.02 -32.83
N ILE A 173 9.16 7.61 -32.93
CA ILE A 173 8.06 8.06 -32.09
C ILE A 173 7.23 6.85 -31.71
N TRP A 174 7.01 6.64 -30.41
CA TRP A 174 6.18 5.57 -29.89
C TRP A 174 5.14 6.12 -28.91
N THR A 175 3.89 6.20 -29.36
CA THR A 175 2.79 6.79 -28.60
C THR A 175 1.48 6.04 -28.80
N ASP A 176 0.58 6.17 -27.82
CA ASP A 176 -0.78 5.65 -27.92
C ASP A 176 -1.82 6.75 -28.21
N ARG A 177 -3.11 6.38 -28.24
CA ARG A 177 -4.26 7.29 -28.49
C ARG A 177 -4.37 8.47 -27.52
N TYR A 178 -3.66 8.46 -26.40
CA TYR A 178 -3.70 9.52 -25.37
C TYR A 178 -2.44 10.40 -25.40
N GLY A 179 -1.54 10.21 -26.37
CA GLY A 179 -0.27 10.93 -26.42
C GLY A 179 0.72 10.49 -25.35
N ARG A 180 0.58 9.27 -24.81
CA ARG A 180 1.46 8.74 -23.77
C ARG A 180 2.71 8.15 -24.40
N VAL A 181 3.81 8.13 -23.66
CA VAL A 181 5.08 7.53 -24.07
C VAL A 181 5.52 6.46 -23.10
N LYS A 182 6.50 5.64 -23.49
CA LYS A 182 7.19 4.72 -22.58
C LYS A 182 8.59 5.24 -22.29
N VAL A 183 9.10 4.93 -21.11
CA VAL A 183 10.35 5.48 -20.60
C VAL A 183 11.20 4.40 -19.95
N LYS A 184 12.50 4.65 -19.85
CA LYS A 184 13.42 3.86 -19.03
C LYS A 184 14.04 4.79 -18.00
N PHE A 185 13.82 4.48 -16.72
CA PHE A 185 14.45 5.19 -15.62
C PHE A 185 15.93 4.80 -15.49
N HIS A 186 16.77 5.73 -15.02
CA HIS A 186 18.22 5.51 -14.90
C HIS A 186 18.59 4.41 -13.90
N TRP A 187 17.78 4.27 -12.84
CA TRP A 187 17.95 3.25 -11.80
C TRP A 187 17.38 1.88 -12.20
N ASP A 188 16.67 1.79 -13.34
CA ASP A 188 16.13 0.53 -13.81
C ASP A 188 17.21 -0.32 -14.49
N ARG A 189 17.72 -1.28 -13.71
CA ARG A 189 18.77 -2.23 -14.09
C ARG A 189 18.25 -3.42 -14.89
N LEU A 190 16.94 -3.68 -14.86
CA LEU A 190 16.33 -4.88 -15.44
C LEU A 190 15.66 -4.59 -16.78
N ALA A 191 15.22 -3.35 -17.01
CA ALA A 191 14.65 -2.94 -18.29
C ALA A 191 15.67 -3.02 -19.44
N LYS A 192 15.20 -3.57 -20.56
CA LYS A 192 15.97 -3.74 -21.81
C LYS A 192 16.22 -2.41 -22.54
N GLY A 193 15.44 -1.37 -22.24
CA GLY A 193 15.48 -0.10 -22.98
C GLY A 193 14.67 -0.11 -24.27
N ASP A 194 13.70 -1.03 -24.39
CA ASP A 194 12.73 -1.13 -25.48
C ASP A 194 11.32 -0.73 -24.99
N ASP A 195 10.30 -0.97 -25.82
CA ASP A 195 8.91 -0.69 -25.51
C ASP A 195 8.32 -1.56 -24.38
N THR A 196 9.06 -2.47 -23.77
CA THR A 196 8.61 -3.23 -22.59
C THR A 196 9.10 -2.63 -21.27
N SER A 197 9.92 -1.58 -21.32
CA SER A 197 10.61 -1.01 -20.14
C SER A 197 9.69 -0.36 -19.11
N SER A 198 8.51 0.13 -19.51
CA SER A 198 7.57 0.77 -18.58
C SER A 198 6.11 0.64 -19.00
N CYS A 199 5.23 1.06 -18.09
CA CYS A 199 3.85 1.41 -18.44
C CYS A 199 3.80 2.65 -19.35
N TRP A 200 2.61 2.95 -19.88
CA TRP A 200 2.36 4.18 -20.62
C TRP A 200 2.25 5.38 -19.68
N VAL A 201 3.14 6.35 -19.87
CA VAL A 201 3.25 7.58 -19.06
C VAL A 201 2.63 8.75 -19.80
N ARG A 202 1.73 9.47 -19.14
CA ARG A 202 1.11 10.69 -19.72
C ARG A 202 2.13 11.81 -19.85
N VAL A 203 1.96 12.62 -20.89
CA VAL A 203 2.82 13.76 -21.18
C VAL A 203 2.04 15.04 -20.97
N SER A 204 2.59 15.95 -20.15
CA SER A 204 2.07 17.30 -19.99
C SER A 204 2.24 18.08 -21.31
N SER A 205 1.20 18.82 -21.68
CA SER A 205 1.21 19.72 -22.84
C SER A 205 1.15 21.17 -22.37
N ALA A 206 1.80 22.07 -23.10
CA ALA A 206 1.72 23.52 -22.81
C ALA A 206 0.28 24.05 -22.87
N TRP A 207 -0.57 23.44 -23.70
CA TRP A 207 -2.00 23.72 -23.79
C TRP A 207 -2.76 22.46 -24.17
N ALA A 208 -3.74 22.05 -23.36
CA ALA A 208 -4.60 20.89 -23.63
C ALA A 208 -6.06 21.24 -23.33
N GLY A 209 -6.95 21.04 -24.31
CA GLY A 209 -8.38 21.29 -24.22
C GLY A 209 -9.21 20.24 -24.97
N GLN A 210 -10.53 20.42 -24.99
CA GLN A 210 -11.49 19.49 -25.61
C GLN A 210 -11.39 19.48 -27.15
N GLY A 211 -10.35 18.82 -27.68
CA GLY A 211 -10.07 18.74 -29.12
C GLY A 211 -9.14 19.83 -29.67
N PHE A 212 -8.60 20.70 -28.80
CA PHE A 212 -7.69 21.77 -29.17
C PHE A 212 -6.46 21.75 -28.25
N GLY A 213 -5.34 22.28 -28.73
CA GLY A 213 -4.14 22.43 -27.92
C GLY A 213 -2.84 22.27 -28.70
N GLY A 214 -1.74 22.37 -27.97
CA GLY A 214 -0.40 22.07 -28.47
C GLY A 214 -0.04 20.62 -28.14
N VAL A 215 0.24 19.82 -29.18
CA VAL A 215 0.71 18.45 -29.01
C VAL A 215 2.12 18.35 -29.58
N GLN A 216 3.06 18.12 -28.69
CA GLN A 216 4.42 17.76 -29.03
C GLN A 216 4.65 16.42 -28.33
N ILE A 217 4.93 15.33 -29.06
CA ILE A 217 5.17 14.02 -28.44
C ILE A 217 6.69 13.83 -28.29
N PRO A 218 7.21 13.45 -27.11
CA PRO A 218 8.62 13.10 -26.94
C PRO A 218 9.02 11.94 -27.87
N ARG A 219 10.18 12.04 -28.48
CA ARG A 219 10.73 11.02 -29.39
C ARG A 219 11.53 9.98 -28.63
N VAL A 220 11.68 8.79 -29.22
CA VAL A 220 12.57 7.75 -28.68
C VAL A 220 13.99 8.31 -28.60
N GLY A 221 14.60 8.21 -27.42
CA GLY A 221 15.92 8.77 -27.12
C GLY A 221 15.89 10.12 -26.38
N ASP A 222 14.78 10.86 -26.43
CA ASP A 222 14.65 12.13 -25.72
C ASP A 222 14.75 11.94 -24.21
N GLU A 223 15.30 12.95 -23.52
CA GLU A 223 15.28 13.03 -22.06
C GLU A 223 14.07 13.83 -21.58
N VAL A 224 13.28 13.21 -20.71
CA VAL A 224 12.07 13.79 -20.14
C VAL A 224 12.17 13.90 -18.63
N VAL A 225 11.53 14.92 -18.08
CA VAL A 225 11.36 15.10 -16.63
C VAL A 225 10.05 14.43 -16.23
N ILE A 226 10.12 13.53 -15.25
CA ILE A 226 9.00 12.75 -14.73
C ILE A 226 8.78 13.13 -13.28
N ASP A 227 7.56 13.57 -12.99
CA ASP A 227 7.05 13.66 -11.63
C ASP A 227 6.11 12.49 -11.33
N PHE A 228 5.78 12.30 -10.06
CA PHE A 228 4.94 11.20 -9.60
C PHE A 228 3.76 11.77 -8.84
N ILE A 229 2.54 11.47 -9.30
CA ILE A 229 1.32 12.03 -8.69
C ILE A 229 1.24 11.61 -7.23
N ASN A 230 1.12 12.58 -6.31
CA ASN A 230 1.16 12.39 -4.86
C ASN A 230 2.45 11.72 -4.33
N GLY A 231 3.54 11.81 -5.08
CA GLY A 231 4.80 11.12 -4.79
C GLY A 231 4.71 9.60 -4.91
N ASP A 232 3.69 9.06 -5.57
CA ASP A 232 3.49 7.61 -5.72
C ASP A 232 4.32 7.06 -6.89
N PRO A 233 5.34 6.21 -6.66
CA PRO A 233 6.19 5.66 -7.73
C PRO A 233 5.40 4.96 -8.84
N ASP A 234 4.19 4.48 -8.56
CA ASP A 234 3.32 3.79 -9.52
C ASP A 234 2.54 4.75 -10.43
N ARG A 235 2.65 6.07 -10.23
CA ARG A 235 1.89 7.10 -10.96
C ARG A 235 2.79 8.14 -11.64
N PRO A 236 3.66 7.74 -12.58
CA PRO A 236 4.52 8.67 -13.29
C PRO A 236 3.73 9.58 -14.25
N LEU A 237 4.20 10.82 -14.39
CA LEU A 237 3.70 11.83 -15.32
C LEU A 237 4.90 12.61 -15.87
N VAL A 238 5.05 12.66 -17.20
CA VAL A 238 6.05 13.53 -17.82
C VAL A 238 5.59 14.98 -17.68
N THR A 239 6.39 15.80 -16.99
CA THR A 239 6.10 17.21 -16.70
C THR A 239 6.97 18.18 -17.50
N GLY A 240 8.06 17.70 -18.11
CA GLY A 240 8.97 18.56 -18.87
C GLY A 240 9.94 17.78 -19.75
N ARG A 241 10.82 18.52 -20.42
CA ARG A 241 11.90 18.03 -21.28
C ARG A 241 13.15 18.84 -21.04
N VAL A 242 14.29 18.21 -21.25
CA VAL A 242 15.59 18.86 -21.11
C VAL A 242 16.50 18.43 -22.26
N TYR A 243 17.33 19.37 -22.71
CA TYR A 243 18.43 19.06 -23.62
C TYR A 243 19.62 18.48 -22.83
N ASN A 244 20.47 17.72 -23.51
CA ASN A 244 21.71 17.16 -22.97
C ASN A 244 22.76 17.07 -24.09
N GLU A 245 23.96 16.55 -23.80
CA GLU A 245 25.06 16.46 -24.79
C GLU A 245 24.72 15.62 -26.04
N ALA A 246 23.83 14.62 -25.90
CA ALA A 246 23.38 13.81 -27.04
C ALA A 246 22.25 14.49 -27.84
N SER A 247 21.51 15.39 -27.18
CA SER A 247 20.36 16.11 -27.74
C SER A 247 20.52 17.59 -27.40
N MET A 248 21.34 18.29 -28.19
CA MET A 248 21.64 19.71 -27.99
C MET A 248 20.47 20.61 -28.44
N PRO A 249 20.36 21.83 -27.89
CA PRO A 249 19.42 22.83 -28.37
C PRO A 249 19.59 23.10 -29.89
N PRO A 250 18.51 23.45 -30.61
CA PRO A 250 18.55 23.65 -32.06
C PRO A 250 19.34 24.90 -32.51
N TRP A 251 19.62 25.82 -31.59
CA TRP A 251 20.39 27.03 -31.85
C TRP A 251 21.81 26.91 -31.28
N ALA A 252 22.77 27.55 -31.94
CA ALA A 252 24.16 27.62 -31.48
C ALA A 252 24.28 28.55 -30.26
N LEU A 253 23.97 28.04 -29.08
CA LEU A 253 24.07 28.77 -27.81
C LEU A 253 25.53 28.75 -27.29
N PRO A 254 26.00 29.82 -26.63
CA PRO A 254 25.26 31.03 -26.24
C PRO A 254 25.18 32.12 -27.33
N ALA A 255 25.81 31.95 -28.49
CA ALA A 255 25.87 32.98 -29.54
C ALA A 255 24.49 33.41 -30.08
N ALA A 256 23.55 32.48 -30.14
CA ALA A 256 22.19 32.69 -30.60
C ALA A 256 21.15 32.91 -29.46
N ALA A 257 21.55 33.47 -28.31
CA ALA A 257 20.70 33.60 -27.12
C ALA A 257 19.39 34.40 -27.30
N THR A 258 19.25 35.21 -28.35
CA THR A 258 18.02 35.97 -28.66
C THR A 258 17.04 35.25 -29.60
N GLN A 259 17.41 34.08 -30.13
CA GLN A 259 16.52 33.29 -30.98
C GLN A 259 15.53 32.50 -30.12
N MET A 260 14.26 32.48 -30.55
CA MET A 260 13.15 31.77 -29.89
C MET A 260 12.22 31.16 -30.95
N GLY A 261 11.58 30.04 -30.62
CA GLY A 261 10.71 29.27 -31.52
C GLY A 261 10.10 28.05 -30.83
#